data_AF-A0A0B1TSN5-F1
#
_entry.id   AF-A0A0B1TSN5-F1
#
_cell.length_a   1.000
_cell.length_b   1.000
_cell.length_c   1.000
_cell.angle_alpha   90.00
_cell.angle_beta   90.00
_cell.angle_gamma   90.00
#
_symmetry.space_group_name_H-M   'P 1'
#
loop_
_entity.id
_entity.type
_entity.pdbx_description
1 polymer ?
#
loop_
_entity_poly.entity_id
_entity_poly.type
_entity_poly.pdbx_seq_one_letter_code
_entity_poly.pdbx_strand_id
1 'polypeptide(L)'
;MPPTSPPPTISVPAGFAKTVIFLKENSAVGQYLFLRGGTSYAHSGACSPGPYEQDSDPCAIPIRHNTSAPPSFHEYPAYSQNDNYLDWEGAEKNQGKYNGTAASGTPLVWSTNDPSAVGYQKYNKYGPNYWMVELMIDCSKTESGWFELKGYLTPSAGWESDVAQIACDGYYGGSPPFQSNNHVARCGAVNVFIWGSGGCIVDQV
;
A
#
# COMPACT_ATOMS: atom_id res chain seq x y z
N MET A 1 14.80 -15.65 -40.12
CA MET A 1 14.68 -14.92 -38.83
C MET A 1 14.40 -15.96 -37.76
N PRO A 2 15.24 -16.09 -36.72
CA PRO A 2 14.92 -16.99 -35.62
C PRO A 2 13.75 -16.41 -34.81
N PRO A 3 12.84 -17.23 -34.28
CA PRO A 3 11.74 -16.76 -33.45
C PRO A 3 12.30 -16.23 -32.14
N THR A 4 12.03 -14.97 -31.84
CA THR A 4 12.31 -14.36 -30.53
C THR A 4 11.50 -15.11 -29.46
N SER A 5 12.20 -15.70 -28.49
CA SER A 5 11.57 -16.30 -27.30
C SER A 5 10.69 -15.27 -26.59
N PRO A 6 9.49 -15.63 -26.12
CA PRO A 6 8.68 -14.73 -25.31
C PRO A 6 9.46 -14.33 -24.05
N PRO A 7 9.29 -13.09 -23.54
CA PRO A 7 9.91 -12.67 -22.29
C PRO A 7 9.56 -13.66 -21.17
N PRO A 8 10.50 -13.98 -20.26
CA PRO A 8 10.19 -14.85 -19.13
C PRO A 8 9.06 -14.24 -18.32
N THR A 9 7.93 -14.94 -18.26
CA THR A 9 6.82 -14.58 -17.38
C THR A 9 7.32 -14.75 -15.95
N ILE A 10 7.53 -13.66 -15.22
CA ILE A 10 7.85 -13.72 -13.80
C ILE A 10 6.68 -14.44 -13.12
N SER A 11 6.93 -15.66 -12.63
CA SER A 11 5.92 -16.43 -11.91
C SER A 11 5.62 -15.75 -10.59
N VAL A 12 4.44 -15.14 -10.48
CA VAL A 12 3.91 -14.67 -9.20
C VAL A 12 3.80 -15.89 -8.26
N PRO A 13 4.40 -15.86 -7.05
CA PRO A 13 4.26 -16.96 -6.11
C PRO A 13 2.79 -17.24 -5.81
N ALA A 14 2.44 -18.51 -5.62
CA ALA A 14 1.08 -18.88 -5.23
C ALA A 14 0.66 -18.12 -3.96
N GLY A 15 -0.56 -17.60 -3.94
CA GLY A 15 -1.08 -16.76 -2.85
C GLY A 15 -0.92 -15.26 -3.08
N PHE A 16 0.08 -14.83 -3.87
CA PHE A 16 0.28 -13.41 -4.15
C PHE A 16 -0.65 -12.90 -5.25
N ALA A 17 -1.29 -11.75 -5.03
CA ALA A 17 -2.05 -11.04 -6.04
C ALA A 17 -1.59 -9.58 -6.15
N LYS A 18 -1.66 -9.06 -7.38
CA LYS A 18 -1.38 -7.65 -7.64
C LYS A 18 -2.45 -6.80 -6.98
N THR A 19 -2.05 -5.88 -6.13
CA THR A 19 -2.92 -4.96 -5.42
C THR A 19 -2.39 -3.55 -5.61
N VAL A 20 -3.24 -2.63 -6.03
CA VAL A 20 -2.90 -1.21 -6.17
C VAL A 20 -3.64 -0.45 -5.09
N ILE A 21 -2.95 0.43 -4.37
CA ILE A 21 -3.53 1.25 -3.31
C ILE A 21 -3.28 2.71 -3.64
N PHE A 22 -4.35 3.49 -3.61
CA PHE A 22 -4.34 4.94 -3.77
C PHE A 22 -4.84 5.58 -2.49
N LEU A 23 -4.11 6.58 -2.00
CA LEU A 23 -4.53 7.43 -0.87
C LEU A 23 -4.41 8.89 -1.29
N LYS A 24 -5.55 9.58 -1.36
CA LYS A 24 -5.58 11.01 -1.73
C LYS A 24 -5.11 11.85 -0.55
N GLU A 25 -4.03 12.59 -0.73
CA GLU A 25 -3.52 13.53 0.25
C GLU A 25 -2.78 14.68 -0.45
N ASN A 26 -3.00 15.91 0.01
CA ASN A 26 -2.35 17.11 -0.54
C ASN A 26 -1.09 17.44 0.25
N SER A 27 -0.07 16.61 0.06
CA SER A 27 1.24 16.77 0.68
C SER A 27 2.07 17.89 0.04
N ALA A 28 2.89 18.55 0.85
CA ALA A 28 3.94 19.46 0.40
C ALA A 28 5.17 18.71 -0.15
N VAL A 29 5.96 19.40 -0.97
CA VAL A 29 7.27 18.89 -1.41
C VAL A 29 8.16 18.57 -0.21
N GLY A 30 8.79 17.40 -0.22
CA GLY A 30 9.63 16.92 0.87
C GLY A 30 8.86 16.19 1.98
N GLN A 31 7.54 16.08 1.87
CA GLN A 31 6.76 15.11 2.64
C GLN A 31 6.68 13.78 1.90
N TYR A 32 6.62 12.70 2.67
CA TYR A 32 6.54 11.33 2.16
C TYR A 32 5.41 10.60 2.86
N LEU A 33 4.58 9.92 2.08
CA LEU A 33 3.47 9.14 2.59
C LEU A 33 3.84 7.67 2.67
N PHE A 34 3.50 7.05 3.81
CA PHE A 34 3.66 5.62 4.06
C PHE A 34 2.33 4.99 4.42
N LEU A 35 2.20 3.69 4.17
CA LEU A 35 1.17 2.84 4.73
C LEU A 35 1.75 2.06 5.90
N ARG A 36 0.93 1.89 6.93
CA ARG A 36 1.05 0.80 7.90
C ARG A 36 -0.27 0.07 7.94
N GLY A 37 -0.25 -1.25 8.07
CA GLY A 37 -1.45 -2.04 7.87
C GLY A 37 -1.26 -3.50 8.24
N GLY A 38 -2.30 -4.30 8.08
CA GLY A 38 -2.29 -5.71 8.45
C GLY A 38 -3.70 -6.22 8.68
N THR A 39 -3.86 -7.21 9.55
CA THR A 39 -5.16 -7.78 9.90
C THR A 39 -5.46 -7.68 11.39
N SER A 40 -5.13 -6.55 12.03
CA SER A 40 -5.20 -6.40 13.48
C SER A 40 -6.62 -6.47 14.03
N TYR A 41 -7.59 -5.77 13.45
CA TYR A 41 -8.99 -5.85 13.88
C TYR A 41 -9.61 -7.21 13.57
N ALA A 42 -9.26 -7.82 12.43
CA ALA A 42 -9.68 -9.19 12.11
C ALA A 42 -9.18 -10.20 13.16
N HIS A 43 -8.00 -9.97 13.74
CA HIS A 43 -7.44 -10.77 14.83
C HIS A 43 -7.74 -10.21 16.24
N SER A 44 -8.71 -9.30 16.38
CA SER A 44 -9.06 -8.70 17.68
C SER A 44 -7.87 -8.05 18.42
N GLY A 45 -6.91 -7.51 17.67
CA GLY A 45 -5.68 -6.90 18.18
C GLY A 45 -4.61 -7.89 18.62
N ALA A 46 -4.78 -9.20 18.39
CA ALA A 46 -3.83 -10.23 18.79
C ALA A 46 -2.63 -10.33 17.83
N CYS A 47 -1.92 -9.22 17.64
CA CYS A 47 -0.70 -9.13 16.84
C CYS A 47 0.54 -9.35 17.72
N SER A 48 1.66 -9.76 17.12
CA SER A 48 2.93 -9.85 17.85
C SER A 48 3.41 -8.46 18.27
N PRO A 49 3.83 -8.25 19.52
CA PRO A 49 4.24 -6.94 20.01
C PRO A 49 5.69 -6.62 19.64
N GLY A 50 5.96 -5.35 19.36
CA GLY A 50 7.31 -4.80 19.23
C GLY A 50 7.82 -4.80 17.80
N PRO A 51 8.84 -3.98 17.51
CA PRO A 51 9.34 -3.84 16.15
C PRO A 51 10.07 -5.11 15.74
N TYR A 52 10.02 -5.42 14.44
CA TYR A 52 10.82 -6.45 13.79
C TYR A 52 10.38 -7.91 14.05
N GLU A 53 9.13 -8.12 14.46
CA GLU A 53 8.54 -9.44 14.72
C GLU A 53 7.65 -9.97 13.57
N GLN A 54 7.66 -9.30 12.40
CA GLN A 54 6.75 -9.56 11.28
C GLN A 54 6.77 -11.01 10.78
N ASP A 55 7.91 -11.69 10.85
CA ASP A 55 8.04 -13.09 10.44
C ASP A 55 7.13 -14.04 11.27
N SER A 56 6.79 -13.65 12.50
CA SER A 56 5.95 -14.42 13.42
C SER A 56 4.61 -13.76 13.74
N ASP A 57 4.42 -12.50 13.32
CA ASP A 57 3.20 -11.74 13.57
C ASP A 57 2.02 -12.28 12.74
N PRO A 58 0.94 -12.80 13.36
CA PRO A 58 -0.24 -13.23 12.62
C PRO A 58 -0.94 -12.08 11.87
N CYS A 59 -0.68 -10.82 12.26
CA CYS A 59 -1.28 -9.65 11.63
C CYS A 59 -0.48 -9.08 10.45
N ALA A 60 0.80 -9.47 10.30
CA ALA A 60 1.66 -8.96 9.24
C ALA A 60 1.40 -9.71 7.92
N ILE A 61 1.37 -8.96 6.83
CA ILE A 61 1.05 -9.50 5.50
C ILE A 61 2.29 -9.40 4.62
N PRO A 62 2.85 -10.52 4.12
CA PRO A 62 3.95 -10.47 3.17
C PRO A 62 3.59 -9.69 1.91
N ILE A 63 4.48 -8.78 1.52
CA ILE A 63 4.37 -7.95 0.31
C ILE A 63 5.64 -8.04 -0.54
N ARG A 64 5.49 -7.69 -1.82
CA ARG A 64 6.62 -7.37 -2.70
C ARG A 64 6.28 -6.13 -3.51
N HIS A 65 7.21 -5.19 -3.58
CA HIS A 65 7.05 -3.99 -4.38
C HIS A 65 7.01 -4.33 -5.87
N ASN A 66 6.01 -3.80 -6.57
CA ASN A 66 5.89 -3.88 -8.02
C ASN A 66 5.57 -2.51 -8.66
N THR A 67 5.79 -1.41 -7.92
CA THR A 67 5.52 -0.06 -8.40
C THR A 67 6.62 0.41 -9.33
N SER A 68 6.22 0.96 -10.49
CA SER A 68 7.12 1.67 -11.38
C SER A 68 7.11 3.16 -11.03
N ALA A 69 8.01 3.59 -10.15
CA ALA A 69 8.18 5.01 -9.84
C ALA A 69 8.93 5.75 -10.97
N PRO A 70 8.61 7.03 -11.23
CA PRO A 70 9.39 7.88 -12.13
C PRO A 70 10.88 7.93 -11.70
N PRO A 71 11.84 7.98 -12.64
CA PRO A 71 13.26 7.98 -12.29
C PRO A 71 13.71 9.11 -11.37
N SER A 72 13.00 10.24 -11.35
CA SER A 72 13.27 11.38 -10.47
C SER A 72 12.78 11.20 -9.03
N PHE A 73 11.94 10.19 -8.76
CA PHE A 73 11.34 9.93 -7.44
C PHE A 73 12.19 8.90 -6.70
N HIS A 74 13.42 9.31 -6.37
CA HIS A 74 14.45 8.46 -5.76
C HIS A 74 14.08 7.95 -4.36
N GLU A 75 13.17 8.64 -3.67
CA GLU A 75 12.67 8.27 -2.35
C GLU A 75 11.97 6.92 -2.34
N TYR A 76 11.16 6.62 -3.36
CA TYR A 76 10.40 5.38 -3.42
C TYR A 76 11.31 4.14 -3.45
N PRO A 77 12.22 3.98 -4.44
CA PRO A 77 13.12 2.83 -4.49
C PRO A 77 14.13 2.82 -3.33
N ALA A 78 14.39 3.95 -2.67
CA ALA A 78 15.23 4.01 -1.49
C ALA A 78 14.50 3.45 -0.25
N TYR A 79 13.26 3.85 0.00
CA TYR A 79 12.47 3.38 1.14
C TYR A 79 11.91 1.96 0.96
N SER A 80 11.67 1.51 -0.27
CA SER A 80 11.11 0.17 -0.54
C SER A 80 12.13 -0.97 -0.39
N GLN A 81 13.40 -0.66 -0.17
CA GLN A 81 14.43 -1.68 0.02
C GLN A 81 14.20 -2.38 1.36
N ASN A 82 14.15 -3.71 1.35
CA ASN A 82 13.88 -4.54 2.53
C ASN A 82 12.57 -4.17 3.25
N ASP A 83 11.58 -3.76 2.48
CA ASP A 83 10.18 -3.64 2.88
C ASP A 83 9.44 -4.86 2.31
N ASN A 84 9.17 -5.82 3.19
CA ASN A 84 8.68 -7.17 2.89
C ASN A 84 7.32 -7.47 3.52
N TYR A 85 6.84 -6.63 4.43
CA TYR A 85 5.59 -6.81 5.14
C TYR A 85 4.79 -5.51 5.18
N LEU A 86 3.47 -5.64 5.00
CA LEU A 86 2.54 -4.63 5.48
C LEU A 86 2.23 -4.98 6.94
N ASP A 87 2.74 -4.15 7.85
CA ASP A 87 2.58 -4.28 9.31
C ASP A 87 2.28 -2.92 10.00
N TRP A 88 1.97 -2.95 11.31
CA TRP A 88 1.63 -1.76 12.09
C TRP A 88 2.82 -1.08 12.80
N GLU A 89 3.95 -1.79 12.94
CA GLU A 89 5.13 -1.38 13.70
C GLU A 89 6.02 -0.40 12.92
N GLY A 90 5.80 -0.26 11.61
CA GLY A 90 6.38 0.78 10.78
C GLY A 90 7.56 0.27 9.99
N ALA A 91 8.75 0.84 10.22
CA ALA A 91 9.90 0.45 9.42
C ALA A 91 10.40 -0.95 9.79
N GLU A 92 10.70 -1.76 8.77
CA GLU A 92 11.30 -3.07 8.98
C GLU A 92 12.79 -3.02 9.32
N LYS A 93 13.30 -4.15 9.82
CA LYS A 93 14.70 -4.26 10.17
C LYS A 93 15.56 -4.14 8.92
N ASN A 94 16.40 -3.12 8.89
CA ASN A 94 17.21 -2.76 7.72
C ASN A 94 16.40 -2.29 6.51
N GLN A 95 15.15 -1.85 6.70
CA GLN A 95 14.44 -1.13 5.65
C GLN A 95 15.25 0.10 5.21
N GLY A 96 15.18 0.38 3.92
CA GLY A 96 15.97 1.42 3.29
C GLY A 96 15.66 2.83 3.80
N LYS A 97 16.55 3.75 3.41
CA LYS A 97 16.56 5.13 3.88
C LYS A 97 16.71 6.06 2.70
N TYR A 98 16.09 7.23 2.78
CA TYR A 98 16.29 8.29 1.80
C TYR A 98 16.89 9.52 2.48
N ASN A 99 17.98 10.04 1.93
CA ASN A 99 18.73 11.17 2.49
C ASN A 99 19.06 11.04 3.99
N GLY A 100 19.34 9.81 4.45
CA GLY A 100 19.66 9.50 5.85
C GLY A 100 18.45 9.33 6.77
N THR A 101 17.24 9.67 6.31
CA THR A 101 15.99 9.49 7.06
C THR A 101 15.47 8.07 6.88
N ALA A 102 15.04 7.43 7.97
CA ALA A 102 14.44 6.10 7.93
C ALA A 102 13.02 6.13 7.34
N ALA A 103 12.61 5.03 6.71
CA ALA A 103 11.21 4.81 6.34
C ALA A 103 10.30 4.86 7.58
N SER A 104 8.99 4.95 7.35
CA SER A 104 7.99 4.89 8.44
C SER A 104 6.90 3.85 8.15
N GLY A 105 7.20 2.84 7.33
CA GLY A 105 6.26 1.84 6.82
C GLY A 105 6.47 1.62 5.33
N THR A 106 5.44 1.15 4.65
CA THR A 106 5.48 0.92 3.20
C THR A 106 5.34 2.23 2.42
N PRO A 107 6.34 2.67 1.62
CA PRO A 107 6.28 3.96 0.95
C PRO A 107 5.26 3.95 -0.21
N LEU A 108 4.58 5.08 -0.40
CA LEU A 108 3.85 5.36 -1.62
C LEU A 108 4.65 6.32 -2.51
N VAL A 109 4.29 6.35 -3.79
CA VAL A 109 4.79 7.30 -4.78
C VAL A 109 3.72 8.35 -5.09
N TRP A 110 4.08 9.63 -5.12
CA TRP A 110 3.13 10.66 -5.56
C TRP A 110 2.71 10.42 -7.01
N SER A 111 1.43 10.62 -7.33
CA SER A 111 0.89 10.33 -8.66
C SER A 111 -0.18 11.30 -9.14
N THR A 112 -0.34 11.34 -10.46
CA THR A 112 -1.40 12.06 -11.16
C THR A 112 -1.92 11.26 -12.35
N ASN A 113 -3.09 11.64 -12.86
CA ASN A 113 -3.71 11.08 -14.06
C ASN A 113 -3.38 11.85 -15.34
N ASP A 114 -2.57 12.92 -15.26
CA ASP A 114 -2.10 13.69 -16.42
C ASP A 114 -0.92 12.99 -17.12
N PRO A 115 -1.06 12.48 -18.36
CA PRO A 115 -0.01 11.76 -19.07
C PRO A 115 1.24 12.58 -19.40
N SER A 116 1.16 13.91 -19.30
CA SER A 116 2.28 14.81 -19.56
C SER A 116 3.13 15.12 -18.31
N ALA A 117 2.61 14.79 -17.12
CA ALA A 117 3.26 15.08 -15.86
C ALA A 117 4.24 13.97 -15.43
N VAL A 118 5.32 14.35 -14.75
CA VAL A 118 6.35 13.40 -14.27
C VAL A 118 5.80 12.31 -13.35
N GLY A 119 4.78 12.64 -12.55
CA GLY A 119 4.12 11.70 -11.65
C GLY A 119 2.98 10.91 -12.30
N TYR A 120 2.88 10.88 -13.63
CA TYR A 120 1.84 10.08 -14.28
C TYR A 120 1.96 8.60 -13.87
N GLN A 121 0.84 8.01 -13.45
CA GLN A 121 0.75 6.59 -13.15
C GLN A 121 -0.42 5.97 -13.93
N LYS A 122 -0.17 4.88 -14.66
CA LYS A 122 -1.16 4.25 -15.55
C LYS A 122 -2.44 3.79 -14.84
N TYR A 123 -2.36 3.49 -13.55
CA TYR A 123 -3.50 3.07 -12.73
C TYR A 123 -4.24 4.26 -12.11
N ASN A 124 -3.65 5.45 -12.08
CA ASN A 124 -4.31 6.63 -11.54
C ASN A 124 -5.25 7.21 -12.60
N LYS A 125 -6.53 6.86 -12.49
CA LYS A 125 -7.64 7.47 -13.23
C LYS A 125 -8.47 8.43 -12.38
N TYR A 126 -8.07 8.66 -11.13
CA TYR A 126 -8.88 9.27 -10.08
C TYR A 126 -8.59 10.76 -9.88
N GLY A 127 -7.48 11.26 -10.42
CA GLY A 127 -7.12 12.68 -10.42
C GLY A 127 -5.71 12.96 -9.91
N PRO A 128 -5.38 14.24 -9.67
CA PRO A 128 -4.13 14.62 -9.06
C PRO A 128 -4.12 14.33 -7.54
N ASN A 129 -2.93 14.43 -6.95
CA ASN A 129 -2.70 14.35 -5.49
C ASN A 129 -3.08 13.00 -4.87
N TYR A 130 -2.96 11.92 -5.64
CA TYR A 130 -3.02 10.59 -5.09
C TYR A 130 -1.60 10.07 -4.89
N TRP A 131 -1.32 9.58 -3.70
CA TRP A 131 -0.19 8.71 -3.47
C TRP A 131 -0.58 7.28 -3.83
N MET A 132 0.31 6.55 -4.49
CA MET A 132 0.05 5.23 -5.05
C MET A 132 1.10 4.22 -4.56
N VAL A 133 0.70 2.98 -4.34
CA VAL A 133 1.62 1.85 -4.37
C VAL A 133 0.99 0.66 -5.10
N GLU A 134 1.77 0.01 -5.95
CA GLU A 134 1.48 -1.32 -6.53
C GLU A 134 2.35 -2.36 -5.80
N LEU A 135 1.67 -3.32 -5.18
CA LEU A 135 2.27 -4.41 -4.42
C LEU A 135 1.78 -5.75 -4.96
N MET A 136 2.61 -6.78 -4.84
CA MET A 136 2.15 -8.16 -4.79
C MET A 136 1.91 -8.49 -3.31
N ILE A 137 0.67 -8.78 -2.94
CA ILE A 137 0.28 -9.06 -1.55
C ILE A 137 -0.12 -10.53 -1.43
N ASP A 138 0.37 -11.24 -0.40
CA ASP A 138 -0.07 -12.60 -0.11
C ASP A 138 -1.50 -12.60 0.45
N CYS A 139 -2.48 -12.87 -0.41
CA CYS A 139 -3.89 -12.88 -0.03
C CYS A 139 -4.23 -14.02 0.95
N SER A 140 -3.40 -15.06 1.09
CA SER A 140 -3.63 -16.12 2.08
C SER A 140 -3.43 -15.64 3.52
N LYS A 141 -2.80 -14.47 3.70
CA LYS A 141 -2.58 -13.78 4.97
C LYS A 141 -3.59 -12.65 5.22
N THR A 142 -4.65 -12.57 4.40
CA THR A 142 -5.72 -11.59 4.55
C THR A 142 -6.98 -12.26 5.13
N GLU A 143 -7.87 -11.47 5.71
CA GLU A 143 -9.15 -11.97 6.23
C GLU A 143 -10.19 -11.99 5.11
N SER A 144 -10.43 -13.18 4.55
CA SER A 144 -11.37 -13.36 3.43
C SER A 144 -11.09 -12.41 2.24
N GLY A 145 -9.81 -12.11 1.97
CA GLY A 145 -9.37 -11.18 0.93
C GLY A 145 -9.27 -9.72 1.38
N TRP A 146 -9.65 -9.38 2.61
CA TRP A 146 -9.63 -8.02 3.16
C TRP A 146 -8.49 -7.81 4.16
N PHE A 147 -7.94 -6.61 4.17
CA PHE A 147 -6.88 -6.19 5.09
C PHE A 147 -6.99 -4.71 5.37
N GLU A 148 -6.32 -4.25 6.42
CA GLU A 148 -6.39 -2.88 6.91
C GLU A 148 -5.14 -2.10 6.57
N LEU A 149 -5.29 -0.80 6.43
CA LEU A 149 -4.18 0.13 6.29
C LEU A 149 -4.55 1.52 6.79
N LYS A 150 -3.52 2.28 7.17
CA LYS A 150 -3.63 3.69 7.52
C LYS A 150 -2.42 4.47 7.03
N GLY A 151 -2.68 5.68 6.57
CA GLY A 151 -1.66 6.62 6.11
C GLY A 151 -0.84 7.20 7.26
N TYR A 152 0.47 7.31 7.03
CA TYR A 152 1.42 7.98 7.91
C TYR A 152 2.30 8.94 7.12
N LEU A 153 2.13 10.24 7.35
CA LEU A 153 2.84 11.31 6.64
C LEU A 153 4.04 11.79 7.45
N THR A 154 5.19 11.92 6.80
CA THR A 154 6.43 12.46 7.39
C THR A 154 6.94 13.63 6.54
N PRO A 155 7.79 14.52 7.08
CA PRO A 155 8.23 14.63 8.48
C PRO A 155 7.21 15.28 9.43
N SER A 156 6.03 15.68 8.93
CA SER A 156 4.98 16.34 9.72
C SER A 156 3.61 15.71 9.46
N ALA A 157 2.64 15.95 10.37
CA ALA A 157 1.29 15.35 10.47
C ALA A 157 1.22 13.97 11.14
N GLY A 158 2.06 13.00 10.78
CA GLY A 158 2.00 11.65 11.35
C GLY A 158 0.80 10.86 10.84
N TRP A 159 0.07 10.20 11.74
CA TRP A 159 -1.10 9.39 11.38
C TRP A 159 -2.25 10.23 10.82
N GLU A 160 -2.96 9.69 9.83
CA GLU A 160 -4.30 10.19 9.52
C GLU A 160 -5.27 9.92 10.68
N SER A 161 -6.40 10.63 10.70
CA SER A 161 -7.45 10.40 11.70
C SER A 161 -8.11 9.04 11.51
N ASP A 162 -8.73 8.52 12.57
CA ASP A 162 -9.62 7.37 12.49
C ASP A 162 -10.73 7.61 11.45
N VAL A 163 -11.07 6.56 10.72
CA VAL A 163 -12.12 6.56 9.71
C VAL A 163 -13.21 5.56 10.05
N ALA A 164 -14.44 5.84 9.63
CA ALA A 164 -15.54 4.90 9.69
C ALA A 164 -15.83 4.41 8.26
N GLN A 165 -15.11 3.38 7.82
CA GLN A 165 -15.37 2.75 6.53
C GLN A 165 -16.55 1.78 6.63
N ILE A 166 -17.49 1.89 5.70
CA ILE A 166 -18.65 0.98 5.59
C ILE A 166 -18.49 0.07 4.37
N ALA A 167 -19.38 0.17 3.38
CA ALA A 167 -19.21 -0.48 2.09
C ALA A 167 -18.40 0.41 1.14
N CYS A 168 -17.49 -0.19 0.39
CA CYS A 168 -16.83 0.49 -0.73
C CYS A 168 -17.65 0.39 -2.01
N ASP A 169 -17.56 1.42 -2.84
CA ASP A 169 -18.07 1.40 -4.21
C ASP A 169 -17.12 0.60 -5.13
N GLY A 170 -17.51 0.44 -6.40
CA GLY A 170 -16.67 -0.19 -7.44
C GLY A 170 -17.00 -1.66 -7.69
N TYR A 171 -16.36 -2.25 -8.71
CA TYR A 171 -16.69 -3.61 -9.17
C TYR A 171 -16.45 -4.69 -8.10
N TYR A 172 -15.39 -4.53 -7.30
CA TYR A 172 -15.04 -5.40 -6.18
C TYR A 172 -15.35 -4.76 -4.82
N GLY A 173 -16.20 -3.73 -4.82
CA GLY A 173 -16.72 -3.09 -3.63
C GLY A 173 -17.56 -4.02 -2.74
N GLY A 174 -18.21 -3.44 -1.75
CA GLY A 174 -18.96 -4.16 -0.71
C GLY A 174 -18.40 -3.93 0.69
N SER A 175 -18.97 -4.65 1.66
CA SER A 175 -18.62 -4.50 3.07
C SER A 175 -17.52 -5.48 3.49
N PRO A 176 -16.50 -5.02 4.24
CA PRO A 176 -15.53 -5.92 4.85
C PRO A 176 -16.20 -6.81 5.91
N PRO A 177 -15.63 -8.00 6.21
CA PRO A 177 -16.20 -8.95 7.19
C PRO A 177 -15.96 -8.54 8.65
N PHE A 178 -15.21 -7.47 8.90
CA PHE A 178 -14.91 -6.92 10.21
C PHE A 178 -15.00 -5.39 10.19
N GLN A 179 -15.10 -4.79 11.38
CA GLN A 179 -15.08 -3.34 11.55
C GLN A 179 -13.67 -2.89 11.91
N SER A 180 -13.26 -1.74 11.37
CA SER A 180 -11.98 -1.10 11.64
C SER A 180 -12.16 0.41 11.76
N ASN A 181 -11.28 1.07 12.53
CA ASN A 181 -11.12 2.52 12.49
C ASN A 181 -10.06 2.99 11.47
N ASN A 182 -9.58 2.07 10.63
CA ASN A 182 -8.63 2.29 9.55
C ASN A 182 -9.33 2.03 8.20
N HIS A 183 -8.64 2.33 7.09
CA HIS A 183 -9.13 1.92 5.77
C HIS A 183 -9.05 0.40 5.66
N VAL A 184 -10.04 -0.21 4.99
CA VAL A 184 -10.04 -1.65 4.72
C VAL A 184 -9.99 -1.88 3.21
N ALA A 185 -8.87 -2.40 2.75
CA ALA A 185 -8.57 -2.71 1.37
C ALA A 185 -8.81 -4.19 1.05
N ARG A 186 -8.90 -4.48 -0.25
CA ARG A 186 -9.08 -5.82 -0.79
C ARG A 186 -7.86 -6.25 -1.61
N CYS A 187 -7.36 -7.43 -1.32
CA CYS A 187 -6.25 -8.05 -2.02
C CYS A 187 -6.65 -8.40 -3.46
N GLY A 188 -5.75 -8.20 -4.42
CA GLY A 188 -6.01 -8.48 -5.83
C GLY A 188 -6.85 -7.40 -6.54
N ALA A 189 -6.99 -6.21 -5.95
CA ALA A 189 -7.84 -5.12 -6.44
C ALA A 189 -7.11 -3.76 -6.47
N VAL A 190 -7.70 -2.79 -7.16
CA VAL A 190 -7.38 -1.37 -7.00
C VAL A 190 -8.21 -0.83 -5.86
N ASN A 191 -7.57 -0.27 -4.84
CA ASN A 191 -8.19 0.29 -3.66
C ASN A 191 -7.93 1.79 -3.63
N VAL A 192 -8.96 2.60 -3.45
CA VAL A 192 -8.86 4.06 -3.49
C VAL A 192 -9.48 4.66 -2.25
N PHE A 193 -8.71 5.47 -1.56
CA PHE A 193 -9.06 6.10 -0.30
C PHE A 193 -8.79 7.61 -0.34
N ILE A 194 -9.42 8.33 0.58
CA ILE A 194 -9.18 9.74 0.84
C ILE A 194 -8.72 9.86 2.29
N TRP A 195 -7.63 10.60 2.51
CA TRP A 195 -7.06 10.82 3.84
C TRP A 195 -8.11 11.28 4.85
N GLY A 196 -8.20 10.57 5.97
CA GLY A 196 -9.12 10.88 7.07
C GLY A 196 -10.61 10.74 6.73
N SER A 197 -10.96 10.04 5.65
CA SER A 197 -12.36 9.86 5.21
C SER A 197 -12.69 8.38 5.01
N GLY A 198 -13.86 7.92 5.46
CA GLY A 198 -14.30 6.52 5.30
C GLY A 198 -14.81 6.16 3.89
N GLY A 199 -14.71 7.06 2.90
CA GLY A 199 -15.12 6.78 1.53
C GLY A 199 -14.06 5.96 0.78
N CYS A 200 -14.48 4.94 0.05
CA CYS A 200 -13.58 4.04 -0.68
C CYS A 200 -14.16 3.52 -2.00
N ILE A 201 -13.27 3.23 -2.95
CA ILE A 201 -13.58 2.52 -4.20
C ILE A 201 -12.66 1.30 -4.29
N VAL A 202 -13.23 0.14 -4.64
CA VAL A 202 -12.51 -1.11 -4.87
C VAL A 202 -12.86 -1.65 -6.27
N ASP A 203 -11.88 -1.62 -7.16
CA ASP A 203 -12.03 -1.89 -8.60
C ASP A 203 -11.10 -3.01 -9.09
N GLN A 204 -11.30 -3.43 -10.34
CA GLN A 204 -10.39 -4.36 -11.02
C GLN A 204 -9.03 -3.71 -11.30
N VAL A 205 -7.98 -4.54 -11.23
CA VAL A 205 -6.59 -4.18 -11.60
C VAL A 205 -6.37 -4.18 -13.10
#